data_AF-A0A8K0KIL0-F1
#
_entry.id   AF-A0A8K0KIL0-F1
#
_cell.length_a   1.000
_cell.length_b   1.000
_cell.length_c   1.000
_cell.angle_alpha   90.00
_cell.angle_beta   90.00
_cell.angle_gamma   90.00
#
_symmetry.space_group_name_H-M   'P 1'
#
loop_
_entity.id
_entity.type
_entity.pdbx_description
1 polymer ?
#
loop_
_entity_poly.entity_id
_entity_poly.type
_entity_poly.pdbx_seq_one_letter_code
_entity_poly.pdbx_strand_id
1 'polypeptide(L)'
;MDYDSSTQTSNVCRGATEPDDFNQEEDDIMILARDEVVSVNSDGREEQQGIRNRFDRVQGTVERGSLNVLSAKFESLDYDICENNLLLDEDRSKGYKFVVKKNLARWLVFFMIGIITALIASLIDITIEELSGLKYGDVDKCVTHQCLLIPYMLWITANVIPVVFGSILVAYVEPCAAGSGIPQVKCYLNGVMVPRVVRIKTLLVKTVGVVCSVVGGLAVGKEGPMIHAGAVVAAGISQGKSTTFAKDLMLFKYFREDHEKRDFVSGGAAAGVAAAFGAPV
;
A
#
# COMPACT_ATOMS: atom_id res chain seq x y z
N MET A 1 -43.90 33.04 -17.63
CA MET A 1 -43.50 33.21 -19.04
C MET A 1 -42.24 34.03 -19.05
N ASP A 2 -41.04 33.51 -19.24
CA ASP A 2 -40.57 32.13 -19.31
C ASP A 2 -39.10 32.11 -18.87
N TYR A 3 -38.71 30.91 -18.44
CA TYR A 3 -37.38 30.46 -18.04
C TYR A 3 -36.45 30.24 -19.25
N ASP A 4 -35.17 30.04 -18.93
CA ASP A 4 -34.13 29.27 -19.65
C ASP A 4 -33.33 29.95 -20.79
N SER A 5 -32.03 29.72 -20.99
CA SER A 5 -31.16 28.62 -20.51
C SER A 5 -29.65 28.85 -20.78
N SER A 6 -28.82 28.36 -19.85
CA SER A 6 -27.64 27.48 -20.05
C SER A 6 -26.33 27.97 -20.70
N THR A 7 -25.31 28.17 -19.86
CA THR A 7 -23.93 27.71 -20.13
C THR A 7 -23.29 27.29 -18.81
N GLN A 8 -23.70 26.15 -18.28
CA GLN A 8 -23.09 25.53 -17.11
C GLN A 8 -22.17 24.42 -17.61
N THR A 9 -20.86 24.66 -17.52
CA THR A 9 -19.82 23.66 -17.76
C THR A 9 -19.99 22.52 -16.78
N SER A 10 -20.46 21.38 -17.28
CA SER A 10 -20.58 20.13 -16.57
C SER A 10 -19.19 19.55 -16.29
N ASN A 11 -18.69 19.74 -15.06
CA ASN A 11 -17.65 18.87 -14.52
C ASN A 11 -18.29 17.50 -14.27
N VAL A 12 -18.03 16.56 -15.16
CA VAL A 12 -18.46 15.17 -15.05
C VAL A 12 -17.63 14.50 -13.95
N CYS A 13 -18.16 14.42 -12.74
CA CYS A 13 -17.67 13.50 -11.71
C CYS A 13 -17.94 12.07 -12.21
N ARG A 14 -16.90 11.36 -12.65
CA ARG A 14 -17.02 9.96 -13.06
C ARG A 14 -17.16 9.09 -11.80
N GLY A 15 -18.39 8.76 -11.44
CA GLY A 15 -18.71 7.66 -10.54
C GLY A 15 -19.21 6.45 -11.32
N ALA A 16 -18.47 5.33 -11.27
CA ALA A 16 -18.92 3.94 -11.38
C ALA A 16 -17.66 3.05 -11.44
N THR A 17 -17.30 2.27 -10.41
CA THR A 17 -17.68 0.85 -10.27
C THR A 17 -17.70 0.08 -11.59
N GLU A 18 -16.54 -0.43 -12.00
CA GLU A 18 -16.45 -1.63 -12.84
C GLU A 18 -15.93 -2.80 -11.97
N PRO A 19 -16.40 -4.03 -12.22
CA PRO A 19 -16.01 -5.20 -11.44
C PRO A 19 -14.54 -5.57 -11.72
N ASP A 20 -13.82 -5.99 -10.67
CA ASP A 20 -12.46 -6.54 -10.78
C ASP A 20 -12.46 -7.75 -11.74
N ASP A 21 -12.01 -7.54 -12.98
CA ASP A 21 -11.90 -8.59 -14.00
C ASP A 21 -10.69 -9.48 -13.68
N PHE A 22 -10.99 -10.76 -13.42
CA PHE A 22 -10.09 -11.81 -12.92
C PHE A 22 -8.90 -12.15 -13.86
N ASN A 23 -8.88 -11.61 -15.08
CA ASN A 23 -7.85 -11.92 -16.10
C ASN A 23 -6.68 -10.91 -16.12
N GLN A 24 -6.75 -9.81 -15.36
CA GLN A 24 -5.65 -8.85 -15.18
C GLN A 24 -4.69 -9.26 -14.04
N GLU A 25 -4.82 -10.48 -13.51
CA GLU A 25 -4.09 -10.94 -12.32
C GLU A 25 -2.68 -11.47 -12.63
N GLU A 26 -2.39 -11.91 -13.86
CA GLU A 26 -1.09 -12.50 -14.21
C GLU A 26 -0.07 -11.48 -14.74
N ASP A 27 -0.49 -10.43 -15.46
CA ASP A 27 0.42 -9.44 -16.06
C ASP A 27 1.07 -8.50 -15.03
N ASP A 28 0.37 -8.23 -13.92
CA ASP A 28 0.91 -7.40 -12.82
C ASP A 28 1.97 -8.12 -11.98
N ILE A 29 1.97 -9.46 -11.98
CA ILE A 29 2.90 -10.30 -11.20
C ILE A 29 4.28 -10.34 -11.86
N MET A 30 4.35 -10.26 -13.21
CA MET A 30 5.61 -10.40 -13.94
C MET A 30 6.41 -9.09 -14.05
N ILE A 31 5.80 -7.92 -13.84
CA ILE A 31 6.42 -6.61 -14.16
C ILE A 31 7.22 -6.00 -12.99
N LEU A 32 7.09 -6.52 -11.76
CA LEU A 32 7.83 -5.99 -10.60
C LEU A 32 9.22 -6.64 -10.39
N ALA A 33 9.62 -7.59 -11.25
CA ALA A 33 10.89 -8.34 -11.11
C ALA A 33 11.86 -8.18 -12.30
N ARG A 34 11.56 -7.36 -13.31
CA ARG A 34 12.46 -7.15 -14.46
C ARG A 34 12.89 -5.70 -14.61
N ASP A 35 14.10 -5.41 -14.15
CA ASP A 35 14.98 -4.47 -14.85
C ASP A 35 15.28 -5.06 -16.25
N GLU A 36 14.46 -4.76 -17.26
CA GLU A 36 14.86 -5.05 -18.66
C GLU A 36 14.55 -3.90 -19.62
N VAL A 37 15.66 -3.47 -20.24
CA VAL A 37 15.79 -2.61 -21.41
C VAL A 37 15.06 -3.26 -22.60
N VAL A 38 14.21 -2.51 -23.29
CA VAL A 38 13.56 -2.97 -24.53
C VAL A 38 14.18 -2.22 -25.71
N SER A 39 14.71 -2.98 -26.67
CA SER A 39 15.35 -2.47 -27.90
C SER A 39 14.60 -2.98 -29.13
N VAL A 40 14.27 -2.09 -30.08
CA VAL A 40 13.90 -2.46 -31.47
C VAL A 40 14.32 -1.35 -32.43
N ASN A 41 14.94 -1.76 -33.55
CA ASN A 41 15.56 -0.94 -34.59
C ASN A 41 14.55 -0.30 -35.56
N SER A 42 14.92 0.88 -36.07
CA SER A 42 14.19 1.70 -37.03
C SER A 42 14.64 1.43 -38.47
N ASP A 43 13.69 1.51 -39.42
CA ASP A 43 14.02 1.95 -40.78
C ASP A 43 12.81 2.61 -41.51
N GLY A 44 13.03 3.85 -41.98
CA GLY A 44 12.54 4.38 -43.27
C GLY A 44 11.10 4.90 -43.50
N ARG A 45 10.98 6.25 -43.49
CA ARG A 45 10.28 7.17 -44.44
C ARG A 45 8.77 7.52 -44.32
N GLU A 46 8.56 8.83 -44.05
CA GLU A 46 7.68 9.85 -44.68
C GLU A 46 6.26 9.48 -45.19
N GLU A 47 5.20 10.07 -44.61
CA GLU A 47 4.48 11.28 -45.08
C GLU A 47 2.96 11.31 -44.70
N GLN A 48 2.51 12.51 -44.29
CA GLN A 48 1.15 13.11 -44.19
C GLN A 48 -0.14 12.25 -44.22
N GLN A 49 -0.98 12.39 -43.17
CA GLN A 49 -2.40 12.84 -43.20
C GLN A 49 -3.23 12.31 -42.01
N GLY A 50 -4.09 13.17 -41.45
CA GLY A 50 -5.40 12.74 -40.95
C GLY A 50 -5.58 12.63 -39.43
N ILE A 51 -6.51 13.43 -38.92
CA ILE A 51 -7.09 13.37 -37.58
C ILE A 51 -7.78 12.01 -37.40
N ARG A 52 -7.07 11.01 -36.87
CA ARG A 52 -7.56 9.75 -36.26
C ARG A 52 -6.34 8.92 -35.89
N ASN A 53 -5.89 9.07 -34.64
CA ASN A 53 -5.06 8.13 -33.87
C ASN A 53 -4.41 8.92 -32.72
N ARG A 54 -5.14 9.14 -31.62
CA ARG A 54 -4.55 9.67 -30.38
C ARG A 54 -4.39 8.55 -29.35
N PHE A 55 -3.86 7.42 -29.82
CA PHE A 55 -3.28 6.35 -29.02
C PHE A 55 -1.98 5.90 -29.72
N ASP A 56 -1.16 6.87 -30.16
CA ASP A 56 0.21 6.56 -30.54
C ASP A 56 0.98 6.29 -29.25
N ARG A 57 1.24 5.00 -29.05
CA ARG A 57 2.08 4.42 -28.01
C ARG A 57 3.43 5.14 -28.04
N VAL A 58 3.62 6.10 -27.13
CA VAL A 58 4.89 6.79 -26.90
C VAL A 58 5.87 5.78 -26.31
N GLN A 59 6.57 5.05 -27.18
CA GLN A 59 7.67 4.16 -26.82
C GLN A 59 8.98 4.96 -26.93
N GLY A 60 9.16 5.88 -25.98
CA GLY A 60 10.42 6.60 -25.79
C GLY A 60 11.21 5.98 -24.63
N THR A 61 12.52 5.78 -24.81
CA THR A 61 13.44 5.53 -23.70
C THR A 61 13.47 6.78 -22.82
N VAL A 62 12.79 6.74 -21.68
CA VAL A 62 12.76 7.86 -20.74
C VAL A 62 14.13 7.97 -20.07
N GLU A 63 14.84 9.09 -20.31
CA GLU A 63 16.03 9.41 -19.53
C GLU A 63 15.66 9.51 -18.04
N ARG A 64 16.40 8.82 -17.17
CA ARG A 64 16.23 8.91 -15.72
C ARG A 64 16.41 10.37 -15.29
N GLY A 65 15.34 11.00 -14.81
CA GLY A 65 15.33 12.42 -14.42
C GLY A 65 14.51 13.34 -15.34
N SER A 66 13.94 12.83 -16.44
CA SER A 66 13.00 13.60 -17.25
C SER A 66 11.67 13.79 -16.47
N LEU A 67 11.33 15.04 -16.15
CA LEU A 67 10.04 15.42 -15.54
C LEU A 67 8.90 15.54 -16.58
N ASN A 68 9.21 15.37 -17.87
CA ASN A 68 8.30 15.67 -18.98
C ASN A 68 7.45 14.48 -19.43
N VAL A 69 7.61 13.30 -18.81
CA VAL A 69 6.84 12.10 -19.15
C VAL A 69 5.94 11.74 -17.97
N LEU A 70 4.65 12.05 -18.10
CA LEU A 70 3.63 11.54 -17.20
C LEU A 70 3.38 10.07 -17.49
N SER A 71 3.68 9.20 -16.53
CA SER A 71 3.30 7.79 -16.60
C SER A 71 1.80 7.66 -16.44
N ALA A 72 1.10 7.27 -17.51
CA ALA A 72 -0.34 7.00 -17.48
C ALA A 72 -0.74 5.79 -16.62
N LYS A 73 0.22 5.08 -16.02
CA LYS A 73 0.00 3.90 -15.18
C LYS A 73 -0.51 4.25 -13.77
N PHE A 74 -0.28 5.47 -13.30
CA PHE A 74 -0.67 5.89 -11.97
C PHE A 74 -1.82 6.87 -12.04
N GLU A 75 -2.93 6.52 -11.37
CA GLU A 75 -4.10 7.38 -11.26
C GLU A 75 -3.97 8.31 -10.05
N SER A 76 -4.71 9.42 -10.07
CA SER A 76 -4.83 10.32 -8.93
C SER A 76 -5.95 9.86 -8.00
N LEU A 77 -5.81 10.18 -6.72
CA LEU A 77 -6.85 9.99 -5.72
C LEU A 77 -7.80 11.20 -5.72
N ASP A 78 -9.11 10.96 -5.81
CA ASP A 78 -10.14 12.02 -5.82
C ASP A 78 -10.39 12.53 -4.39
N TYR A 79 -9.51 13.42 -3.91
CA TYR A 79 -9.63 14.00 -2.57
C TYR A 79 -10.66 15.13 -2.50
N ASP A 80 -10.80 15.91 -3.57
CA ASP A 80 -11.76 17.01 -3.60
C ASP A 80 -13.18 16.46 -3.75
N ILE A 81 -14.04 16.83 -2.81
CA ILE A 81 -15.42 16.37 -2.79
C ILE A 81 -16.19 17.02 -3.95
N CYS A 82 -16.80 16.19 -4.79
CA CYS A 82 -17.71 16.66 -5.82
C CYS A 82 -19.00 17.22 -5.22
N GLU A 83 -19.13 18.55 -5.16
CA GLU A 83 -20.36 19.24 -4.76
C GLU A 83 -21.46 19.10 -5.82
N ASN A 84 -22.13 17.95 -5.83
CA ASN A 84 -23.26 17.66 -6.70
C ASN A 84 -24.59 17.82 -5.94
N ASN A 85 -25.69 17.94 -6.69
CA ASN A 85 -27.03 18.06 -6.10
C ASN A 85 -27.38 16.86 -5.21
N LEU A 86 -26.85 15.66 -5.50
CA LEU A 86 -27.08 14.46 -4.71
C LEU A 86 -26.47 14.55 -3.31
N LEU A 87 -25.23 15.04 -3.21
CA LEU A 87 -24.52 15.27 -1.96
C LEU A 87 -25.24 16.36 -1.15
N LEU A 88 -25.64 17.45 -1.79
CA LEU A 88 -26.38 18.53 -1.14
C LEU A 88 -27.73 18.06 -0.60
N ASP A 89 -28.46 17.23 -1.34
CA ASP A 89 -29.72 16.65 -0.89
C ASP A 89 -29.51 15.62 0.23
N GLU A 90 -28.44 14.83 0.15
CA GLU A 90 -28.04 13.91 1.21
C GLU A 90 -27.69 14.67 2.50
N ASP A 91 -26.92 15.75 2.42
CA ASP A 91 -26.56 16.60 3.56
C ASP A 91 -27.77 17.33 4.16
N ARG A 92 -28.71 17.81 3.32
CA ARG A 92 -29.98 18.37 3.79
C ARG A 92 -30.83 17.33 4.51
N SER A 93 -30.83 16.08 4.05
CA SER A 93 -31.56 14.98 4.68
C SER A 93 -30.95 14.58 6.04
N LYS A 94 -29.63 14.76 6.20
CA LYS A 94 -28.86 14.37 7.38
C LYS A 94 -28.83 15.50 8.40
N GLY A 95 -29.66 15.41 9.44
CA GLY A 95 -29.67 16.39 10.53
C GLY A 95 -28.41 16.36 11.44
N TYR A 96 -28.28 17.35 12.33
CA TYR A 96 -27.16 17.49 13.29
C TYR A 96 -26.80 16.20 14.07
N LYS A 97 -27.80 15.41 14.45
CA LYS A 97 -27.59 14.11 15.15
C LYS A 97 -26.76 13.13 14.32
N PHE A 98 -26.85 13.17 13.00
CA PHE A 98 -26.05 12.35 12.10
C PHE A 98 -24.58 12.78 12.13
N VAL A 99 -24.31 14.08 12.05
CA VAL A 99 -22.95 14.64 12.10
C VAL A 99 -22.23 14.24 13.38
N VAL A 100 -22.91 14.35 14.53
CA VAL A 100 -22.34 13.94 15.83
C VAL A 100 -22.02 12.44 15.83
N LYS A 101 -22.92 11.59 15.32
CA LYS A 101 -22.68 10.14 15.21
C LYS A 101 -21.52 9.82 14.27
N LYS A 102 -21.40 10.51 13.12
CA LYS A 102 -20.29 10.35 12.18
C LYS A 102 -18.96 10.71 12.84
N ASN A 103 -18.89 11.84 13.54
CA ASN A 103 -17.68 12.24 14.26
C ASN A 103 -17.30 11.26 15.37
N LEU A 104 -18.26 10.79 16.17
CA LEU A 104 -18.01 9.77 17.19
C LEU A 104 -17.46 8.47 16.57
N ALA A 105 -18.05 8.04 15.45
CA ALA A 105 -17.57 6.87 14.72
C ALA A 105 -16.14 7.08 14.18
N ARG A 106 -15.80 8.28 13.70
CA ARG A 106 -14.45 8.62 13.23
C ARG A 106 -13.41 8.47 14.35
N TRP A 107 -13.70 9.01 15.54
CA TRP A 107 -12.85 8.85 16.72
C TRP A 107 -12.68 7.37 17.13
N LEU A 108 -13.77 6.60 17.11
CA LEU A 108 -13.72 5.16 17.37
C LEU A 108 -12.82 4.44 16.36
N VAL A 109 -12.93 4.77 15.08
CA VAL A 109 -12.08 4.17 14.03
C VAL A 109 -10.60 4.50 14.27
N PHE A 110 -10.24 5.74 14.56
CA PHE A 110 -8.85 6.10 14.91
C PHE A 110 -8.34 5.34 16.14
N PHE A 111 -9.17 5.19 17.17
CA PHE A 111 -8.83 4.41 18.36
C PHE A 111 -8.56 2.93 18.01
N MET A 112 -9.40 2.32 17.17
CA MET A 112 -9.21 0.94 16.71
C MET A 112 -7.96 0.78 15.84
N ILE A 113 -7.66 1.75 14.98
CA ILE A 113 -6.43 1.78 14.17
C ILE A 113 -5.20 1.76 15.08
N GLY A 114 -5.19 2.61 16.12
CA GLY A 114 -4.09 2.65 17.09
C GLY A 114 -3.88 1.33 17.81
N ILE A 115 -4.95 0.71 18.33
CA ILE A 115 -4.89 -0.59 19.00
C ILE A 115 -4.36 -1.67 18.06
N ILE A 116 -4.91 -1.78 16.86
CA ILE A 116 -4.53 -2.86 15.92
C ILE A 116 -3.09 -2.66 15.43
N THR A 117 -2.67 -1.41 15.20
CA THR A 117 -1.27 -1.10 14.82
C THR A 117 -0.31 -1.49 15.95
N ALA A 118 -0.64 -1.17 17.20
CA ALA A 118 0.16 -1.54 18.36
C ALA A 118 0.24 -3.08 18.53
N LEU A 119 -0.88 -3.79 18.37
CA LEU A 119 -0.89 -5.26 18.43
C LEU A 119 -0.01 -5.89 17.34
N ILE A 120 -0.02 -5.35 16.12
CA ILE A 120 0.85 -5.82 15.04
C ILE A 120 2.32 -5.54 15.37
N ALA A 121 2.63 -4.36 15.89
CA ALA A 121 3.99 -4.01 16.32
C ALA A 121 4.50 -4.96 17.40
N SER A 122 3.72 -5.18 18.47
CA SER A 122 4.08 -6.12 19.55
C SER A 122 4.24 -7.55 19.04
N LEU A 123 3.39 -7.99 18.09
CA LEU A 123 3.52 -9.31 17.50
C LEU A 123 4.83 -9.47 16.72
N ILE A 124 5.22 -8.46 15.94
CA ILE A 124 6.48 -8.44 15.20
C ILE A 124 7.66 -8.51 16.17
N ASP A 125 7.65 -7.68 17.22
CA ASP A 125 8.73 -7.59 18.19
C ASP A 125 8.92 -8.89 18.95
N ILE A 126 7.85 -9.43 19.52
CA ILE A 126 7.88 -10.71 20.26
C ILE A 126 8.37 -11.84 19.34
N THR A 127 7.88 -11.89 18.10
CA THR A 127 8.30 -12.94 17.15
C THR A 127 9.79 -12.82 16.81
N ILE A 128 10.30 -11.61 16.60
CA ILE A 128 11.72 -11.38 16.31
C ILE A 128 12.58 -11.73 17.51
N GLU A 129 12.16 -11.37 18.72
CA GLU A 129 12.88 -11.63 19.97
C GLU A 129 13.01 -13.14 20.22
N GLU A 130 11.92 -13.89 20.16
CA GLU A 130 11.90 -15.34 20.36
C GLU A 130 12.75 -16.07 19.30
N LEU A 131 12.57 -15.73 18.02
CA LEU A 131 13.34 -16.37 16.94
C LEU A 131 14.83 -16.02 16.99
N SER A 132 15.16 -14.78 17.35
CA SER A 132 16.56 -14.37 17.53
C SER A 132 17.17 -15.03 18.76
N GLY A 133 16.42 -15.18 19.85
CA GLY A 133 16.83 -15.89 21.06
C GLY A 133 17.15 -17.35 20.77
N LEU A 134 16.30 -18.05 20.01
CA LEU A 134 16.57 -19.41 19.55
C LEU A 134 17.84 -19.48 18.68
N LYS A 135 17.98 -18.57 17.71
CA LYS A 135 19.15 -18.51 16.82
C LYS A 135 20.46 -18.34 17.58
N TYR A 136 20.53 -17.34 18.45
CA TYR A 136 21.77 -17.05 19.18
C TYR A 136 22.03 -18.06 20.30
N GLY A 137 20.98 -18.63 20.91
CA GLY A 137 21.12 -19.68 21.91
C GLY A 137 21.72 -20.98 21.37
N ASP A 138 21.38 -21.37 20.14
CA ASP A 138 21.96 -22.56 19.50
C ASP A 138 23.40 -22.32 19.02
N VAL A 139 23.70 -21.12 18.52
CA VAL A 139 25.07 -20.75 18.11
C VAL A 139 26.01 -20.71 19.32
N ASP A 140 25.60 -20.13 20.44
CA ASP A 140 26.44 -19.95 21.64
C ASP A 140 26.84 -21.29 22.30
N LYS A 141 25.91 -22.24 22.38
CA LYS A 141 26.19 -23.61 22.87
C LYS A 141 27.27 -24.31 22.05
N CYS A 142 27.27 -24.13 20.72
CA CYS A 142 28.23 -24.79 19.83
C CYS A 142 29.64 -24.17 19.88
N VAL A 143 29.77 -22.86 20.16
CA VAL A 143 31.07 -22.18 20.25
C VAL A 143 31.90 -22.70 21.44
N THR A 144 31.25 -23.12 22.53
CA THR A 144 31.90 -23.60 23.75
C THR A 144 32.68 -24.91 23.55
N HIS A 145 32.36 -25.72 22.54
CA HIS A 145 32.94 -27.05 22.31
C HIS A 145 34.20 -27.08 21.39
N GLN A 146 34.87 -25.93 21.18
CA GLN A 146 36.14 -25.79 20.42
C GLN A 146 36.14 -26.28 18.95
N CYS A 147 34.98 -26.55 18.36
CA CYS A 147 34.86 -26.79 16.92
C CYS A 147 34.41 -25.48 16.26
N LEU A 148 35.26 -24.80 15.48
CA LEU A 148 34.92 -23.52 14.84
C LEU A 148 34.10 -23.67 13.55
N LEU A 149 34.21 -24.81 12.85
CA LEU A 149 33.54 -25.02 11.57
C LEU A 149 32.02 -25.23 11.71
N ILE A 150 31.61 -26.02 12.69
CA ILE A 150 30.21 -26.36 12.97
C ILE A 150 29.36 -25.10 13.31
N PRO A 151 29.73 -24.24 14.28
CA PRO A 151 28.97 -23.03 14.59
C PRO A 151 28.99 -22.03 13.44
N TYR A 152 30.07 -21.97 12.65
CA TYR A 152 30.12 -21.10 11.47
C TYR A 152 29.09 -21.53 10.40
N MET A 153 29.01 -22.83 10.10
CA MET A 153 28.00 -23.38 9.17
C MET A 153 26.58 -23.23 9.71
N LEU A 154 26.38 -23.40 11.02
CA LEU A 154 25.08 -23.19 11.67
C LEU A 154 24.65 -21.73 11.60
N TRP A 155 25.56 -20.78 11.84
CA TRP A 155 25.30 -19.35 11.72
C TRP A 155 24.93 -18.93 10.29
N ILE A 156 25.68 -19.40 9.29
CA ILE A 156 25.35 -19.17 7.87
C ILE A 156 23.96 -19.71 7.56
N THR A 157 23.70 -20.97 7.90
CA THR A 157 22.43 -21.64 7.59
C THR A 157 21.26 -20.94 8.28
N ALA A 158 21.42 -20.54 9.54
CA ALA A 158 20.41 -19.83 10.31
C ALA A 158 20.10 -18.42 9.77
N ASN A 159 21.03 -17.78 9.05
CA ASN A 159 20.77 -16.51 8.36
C ASN A 159 20.18 -16.73 6.95
N VAL A 160 20.72 -17.68 6.18
CA VAL A 160 20.32 -17.90 4.78
C VAL A 160 18.89 -18.43 4.65
N ILE A 161 18.50 -19.42 5.48
CA ILE A 161 17.16 -20.03 5.40
C ILE A 161 16.02 -19.00 5.53
N PRO A 162 15.96 -18.18 6.60
CA PRO A 162 14.87 -17.21 6.73
C PRO A 162 14.91 -16.14 5.65
N VAL A 163 16.10 -15.68 5.21
CA VAL A 163 16.23 -14.69 4.14
C VAL A 163 15.70 -15.22 2.81
N VAL A 164 16.07 -16.45 2.43
CA VAL A 164 15.60 -17.08 1.20
C VAL A 164 14.08 -17.26 1.24
N PHE A 165 13.54 -17.73 2.37
CA PHE A 165 12.10 -17.87 2.55
C PHE A 165 11.37 -16.53 2.42
N GLY A 166 11.83 -15.49 3.12
CA GLY A 166 11.25 -14.15 3.05
C GLY A 166 11.36 -13.53 1.66
N SER A 167 12.49 -13.73 0.97
CA SER A 167 12.71 -13.25 -0.40
C SER A 167 11.78 -13.93 -1.41
N ILE A 168 11.62 -15.25 -1.35
CA ILE A 168 10.68 -15.99 -2.21
C ILE A 168 9.25 -15.50 -1.98
N LEU A 169 8.85 -15.32 -0.72
CA LEU A 169 7.51 -14.83 -0.38
C LEU A 169 7.26 -13.44 -0.99
N VAL A 170 8.19 -12.50 -0.82
CA VAL A 170 8.02 -11.14 -1.37
C VAL A 170 8.10 -11.15 -2.90
N ALA A 171 9.04 -11.87 -3.50
CA ALA A 171 9.27 -11.84 -4.95
C ALA A 171 8.12 -12.47 -5.74
N TYR A 172 7.57 -13.60 -5.28
CA TYR A 172 6.58 -14.36 -6.03
C TYR A 172 5.14 -14.14 -5.57
N VAL A 173 4.89 -13.78 -4.30
CA VAL A 173 3.52 -13.65 -3.78
C VAL A 173 3.01 -12.21 -3.86
N GLU A 174 3.77 -11.24 -3.38
CA GLU A 174 3.36 -9.83 -3.39
C GLU A 174 4.59 -8.89 -3.49
N PRO A 175 5.08 -8.63 -4.71
CA PRO A 175 6.27 -7.79 -4.91
C PRO A 175 6.07 -6.33 -4.48
N CYS A 176 4.82 -5.84 -4.37
CA CYS A 176 4.51 -4.54 -3.75
C CYS A 176 4.93 -4.45 -2.28
N ALA A 177 5.14 -5.58 -1.58
CA ALA A 177 5.61 -5.61 -0.20
C ALA A 177 7.11 -5.31 -0.07
N ALA A 178 7.87 -5.23 -1.16
CA ALA A 178 9.31 -5.01 -1.13
C ALA A 178 9.68 -3.66 -0.48
N GLY A 179 10.77 -3.68 0.30
CA GLY A 179 11.30 -2.52 0.98
C GLY A 179 10.40 -1.99 2.12
N SER A 180 10.70 -0.78 2.58
CA SER A 180 10.08 -0.20 3.78
C SER A 180 8.57 0.05 3.61
N GLY A 181 8.10 0.55 2.47
CA GLY A 181 6.70 0.99 2.31
C GLY A 181 6.49 2.48 2.54
N ILE A 182 7.45 3.19 3.14
CA ILE A 182 7.37 4.65 3.32
C ILE A 182 7.17 5.40 2.00
N PRO A 183 7.90 5.09 0.90
CA PRO A 183 7.67 5.77 -0.38
C PRO A 183 6.24 5.58 -0.89
N GLN A 184 5.68 4.38 -0.75
CA GLN A 184 4.33 4.06 -1.17
C GLN A 184 3.28 4.84 -0.36
N VAL A 185 3.45 4.91 0.97
CA VAL A 185 2.58 5.72 1.83
C VAL A 185 2.70 7.21 1.48
N LYS A 186 3.91 7.70 1.22
CA LYS A 186 4.14 9.08 0.80
C LYS A 186 3.44 9.40 -0.53
N CYS A 187 3.54 8.52 -1.52
CA CYS A 187 2.83 8.66 -2.79
C CYS A 187 1.31 8.66 -2.59
N TYR A 188 0.80 7.76 -1.74
CA TYR A 188 -0.62 7.69 -1.43
C TYR A 188 -1.13 8.98 -0.77
N LEU A 189 -0.40 9.52 0.21
CA LEU A 189 -0.74 10.77 0.87
C LEU A 189 -0.56 12.00 -0.05
N ASN A 190 0.34 11.92 -1.02
CA ASN A 190 0.50 12.94 -2.06
C ASN A 190 -0.68 12.95 -3.05
N GLY A 191 -1.53 11.92 -3.05
CA GLY A 191 -2.69 11.81 -3.95
C GLY A 191 -2.45 10.93 -5.16
N VAL A 192 -1.40 10.09 -5.16
CA VAL A 192 -1.17 9.09 -6.21
C VAL A 192 -1.74 7.75 -5.75
N MET A 193 -2.67 7.19 -6.53
CA MET A 193 -3.23 5.86 -6.28
C MET A 193 -2.21 4.80 -6.68
N VAL A 194 -1.53 4.24 -5.69
CA VAL A 194 -0.60 3.13 -5.90
C VAL A 194 -1.38 1.81 -5.76
N PRO A 195 -1.47 0.99 -6.82
CA PRO A 195 -2.22 -0.26 -6.77
C PRO A 195 -1.62 -1.23 -5.72
N ARG A 196 -2.47 -2.04 -5.10
CA ARG A 196 -2.12 -3.11 -4.14
C ARG A 196 -1.42 -2.69 -2.83
N VAL A 197 -1.08 -1.41 -2.65
CA VAL A 197 -0.39 -0.91 -1.45
C VAL A 197 -1.20 -1.15 -0.18
N VAL A 198 -2.50 -0.87 -0.21
CA VAL A 198 -3.39 -0.96 0.98
C VAL A 198 -4.11 -2.31 1.12
N ARG A 199 -3.63 -3.38 0.49
CA ARG A 199 -4.24 -4.72 0.59
C ARG A 199 -3.75 -5.47 1.82
N ILE A 200 -4.64 -6.24 2.46
CA ILE A 200 -4.32 -7.09 3.63
C ILE A 200 -3.26 -8.15 3.26
N LYS A 201 -3.30 -8.67 2.04
CA LYS A 201 -2.28 -9.59 1.51
C LYS A 201 -0.88 -8.98 1.59
N THR A 202 -0.73 -7.72 1.19
CA THR A 202 0.55 -6.96 1.25
C THR A 202 1.03 -6.78 2.68
N LEU A 203 0.12 -6.53 3.63
CA LEU A 203 0.45 -6.45 5.06
C LEU A 203 1.01 -7.78 5.57
N LEU A 204 0.36 -8.91 5.28
CA LEU A 204 0.80 -10.23 5.73
C LEU A 204 2.18 -10.60 5.17
N VAL A 205 2.36 -10.44 3.86
CA VAL A 205 3.65 -10.72 3.20
C VAL A 205 4.75 -9.82 3.74
N LYS A 206 4.46 -8.53 3.96
CA LYS A 206 5.42 -7.58 4.53
C LYS A 206 5.80 -7.95 5.96
N THR A 207 4.83 -8.25 6.83
CA THR A 207 5.09 -8.65 8.22
C THR A 207 6.01 -9.86 8.29
N VAL A 208 5.71 -10.92 7.53
CA VAL A 208 6.54 -12.13 7.48
C VAL A 208 7.92 -11.83 6.90
N GLY A 209 7.99 -11.08 5.79
CA GLY A 209 9.24 -10.70 5.15
C GLY A 209 10.18 -9.91 6.07
N VAL A 210 9.64 -9.02 6.91
CA VAL A 210 10.40 -8.23 7.88
C VAL A 210 10.95 -9.10 8.99
N VAL A 211 10.12 -9.96 9.59
CA VAL A 211 10.56 -10.92 10.62
C VAL A 211 11.70 -11.78 10.07
N CYS A 212 11.52 -12.36 8.89
CA CYS A 212 12.53 -13.18 8.24
C CYS A 212 13.83 -12.42 7.91
N SER A 213 13.74 -11.17 7.48
CA SER A 213 14.91 -10.35 7.14
C SER A 213 15.71 -9.95 8.38
N VAL A 214 15.03 -9.59 9.48
CA VAL A 214 15.67 -9.20 10.74
C VAL A 214 16.28 -10.42 11.43
N VAL A 215 15.54 -11.53 11.55
CA VAL A 215 16.05 -12.80 12.10
C VAL A 215 17.21 -13.32 11.26
N GLY A 216 17.13 -13.15 9.94
CA GLY A 216 18.20 -13.47 8.99
C GLY A 216 19.48 -12.65 9.11
N GLY A 217 19.52 -11.65 10.00
CA GLY A 217 20.71 -10.86 10.27
C GLY A 217 21.07 -9.86 9.16
N LEU A 218 20.13 -9.52 8.28
CA LEU A 218 20.34 -8.45 7.30
C LEU A 218 20.42 -7.10 8.01
N ALA A 219 21.17 -6.15 7.43
CA ALA A 219 21.28 -4.78 7.92
C ALA A 219 20.01 -3.97 7.61
N VAL A 220 18.88 -4.37 8.18
CA VAL A 220 17.54 -3.79 7.97
C VAL A 220 16.83 -3.54 9.29
N GLY A 221 15.88 -2.62 9.29
CA GLY A 221 15.05 -2.29 10.46
C GLY A 221 13.56 -2.60 10.22
N LYS A 222 12.86 -2.92 11.31
CA LYS A 222 11.40 -3.17 11.33
C LYS A 222 10.55 -1.89 11.36
N GLU A 223 11.16 -0.76 11.70
CA GLU A 223 10.48 0.53 11.94
C GLU A 223 9.75 1.08 10.70
N GLY A 224 10.40 1.07 9.54
CA GLY A 224 9.79 1.56 8.31
C GLY A 224 8.55 0.76 7.88
N PRO A 225 8.62 -0.59 7.84
CA PRO A 225 7.46 -1.45 7.61
C PRO A 225 6.28 -1.22 8.55
N MET A 226 6.51 -0.82 9.80
CA MET A 226 5.42 -0.53 10.76
C MET A 226 4.59 0.69 10.36
N ILE A 227 5.20 1.72 9.76
CA ILE A 227 4.49 2.88 9.22
C ILE A 227 3.52 2.45 8.12
N HIS A 228 4.00 1.59 7.21
CA HIS A 228 3.16 1.04 6.16
C HIS A 228 2.06 0.12 6.73
N ALA A 229 2.36 -0.66 7.76
CA ALA A 229 1.37 -1.52 8.40
C ALA A 229 0.19 -0.70 8.97
N GLY A 230 0.48 0.39 9.69
CA GLY A 230 -0.55 1.29 10.20
C GLY A 230 -1.40 1.92 9.09
N ALA A 231 -0.78 2.32 7.98
CA ALA A 231 -1.49 2.83 6.80
C ALA A 231 -2.45 1.78 6.18
N VAL A 232 -2.01 0.53 6.04
CA VAL A 232 -2.84 -0.57 5.49
C VAL A 232 -3.99 -0.90 6.44
N VAL A 233 -3.73 -0.95 7.74
CA VAL A 233 -4.75 -1.18 8.78
C VAL A 233 -5.83 -0.09 8.72
N ALA A 234 -5.42 1.17 8.63
CA ALA A 234 -6.34 2.30 8.51
C ALA A 234 -7.20 2.24 7.24
N ALA A 235 -6.60 1.93 6.10
CA ALA A 235 -7.33 1.74 4.86
C ALA A 235 -8.30 0.55 4.92
N GLY A 236 -7.97 -0.54 5.64
CA GLY A 236 -8.85 -1.69 5.78
C GLY A 236 -10.02 -1.46 6.72
N ILE A 237 -9.76 -0.92 7.91
CA ILE A 237 -10.79 -0.70 8.95
C ILE A 237 -11.79 0.37 8.52
N SER A 238 -11.30 1.49 7.94
CA SER A 238 -12.16 2.61 7.54
C SER A 238 -13.22 2.21 6.52
N GLN A 239 -12.89 1.29 5.61
CA GLN A 239 -13.81 0.87 4.54
C GLN A 239 -14.84 -0.17 5.00
N GLY A 240 -14.56 -0.90 6.10
CA GLY A 240 -15.43 -1.97 6.61
C GLY A 240 -15.69 -3.09 5.59
N LYS A 241 -14.84 -3.19 4.56
CA LYS A 241 -14.88 -4.16 3.48
C LYS A 241 -13.53 -4.85 3.43
N SER A 242 -13.54 -6.18 3.48
CA SER A 242 -12.37 -6.96 3.14
C SER A 242 -12.53 -7.48 1.72
N THR A 243 -11.82 -6.88 0.78
CA THR A 243 -11.70 -7.39 -0.59
C THR A 243 -10.99 -8.75 -0.59
N THR A 244 -10.01 -8.94 0.31
CA THR A 244 -9.27 -10.20 0.46
C THR A 244 -10.14 -11.37 0.95
N PHE A 245 -11.11 -11.14 1.85
CA PHE A 245 -12.00 -12.18 2.36
C PHE A 245 -13.41 -12.14 1.75
N ALA A 246 -13.63 -11.32 0.71
CA ALA A 246 -14.92 -11.08 0.07
C ALA A 246 -16.08 -10.83 1.07
N LYS A 247 -15.79 -10.13 2.18
CA LYS A 247 -16.76 -9.85 3.24
C LYS A 247 -17.00 -8.35 3.35
N ASP A 248 -18.26 -7.96 3.18
CA ASP A 248 -18.74 -6.62 3.53
C ASP A 248 -19.37 -6.68 4.92
N LEU A 249 -18.74 -6.03 5.91
CA LEU A 249 -19.25 -5.99 7.28
C LEU A 249 -20.44 -5.02 7.42
N MET A 250 -20.81 -4.32 6.34
CA MET A 250 -21.82 -3.24 6.27
C MET A 250 -21.65 -2.11 7.29
N LEU A 251 -20.58 -2.15 8.08
CA LEU A 251 -20.17 -1.11 9.01
C LEU A 251 -19.43 -0.01 8.24
N PHE A 252 -19.57 1.24 8.69
CA PHE A 252 -18.79 2.39 8.18
C PHE A 252 -18.97 2.75 6.70
N LYS A 253 -20.12 2.47 6.09
CA LYS A 253 -20.42 2.87 4.70
C LYS A 253 -20.17 4.36 4.41
N TYR A 254 -20.36 5.23 5.40
CA TYR A 254 -20.15 6.69 5.32
C TYR A 254 -18.69 7.13 5.23
N PHE A 255 -17.73 6.21 5.36
CA PHE A 255 -16.29 6.48 5.24
C PHE A 255 -15.69 5.87 3.96
N ARG A 256 -16.54 5.40 3.03
CA ARG A 256 -16.14 4.82 1.74
C ARG A 256 -15.91 5.88 0.67
N GLU A 257 -15.29 6.97 1.08
CA GLU A 257 -14.87 8.08 0.22
C GLU A 257 -13.36 8.21 0.30
N ASP A 258 -12.73 8.57 -0.81
CA ASP A 258 -11.27 8.61 -0.92
C ASP A 258 -10.64 9.66 0.00
N HIS A 259 -11.35 10.76 0.28
CA HIS A 259 -10.89 11.78 1.22
C HIS A 259 -10.84 11.26 2.66
N GLU A 260 -11.91 10.63 3.16
CA GLU A 260 -11.93 10.03 4.50
C GLU A 260 -10.87 8.93 4.60
N LYS A 261 -10.74 8.10 3.56
CA LYS A 261 -9.75 7.02 3.51
C LYS A 261 -8.34 7.58 3.63
N ARG A 262 -8.01 8.68 2.94
CA ARG A 262 -6.71 9.34 3.04
C ARG A 262 -6.45 9.89 4.44
N ASP A 263 -7.46 10.49 5.07
CA ASP A 263 -7.35 11.01 6.44
C ASP A 263 -7.09 9.88 7.45
N PHE A 264 -7.78 8.75 7.33
CA PHE A 264 -7.52 7.58 8.15
C PHE A 264 -6.13 7.01 7.90
N VAL A 265 -5.70 6.90 6.64
CA VAL A 265 -4.35 6.42 6.28
C VAL A 265 -3.27 7.31 6.87
N SER A 266 -3.47 8.63 6.88
CA SER A 266 -2.57 9.59 7.54
C SER A 266 -2.45 9.30 9.03
N GLY A 267 -3.57 9.15 9.74
CA GLY A 267 -3.54 8.79 11.17
C GLY A 267 -2.99 7.38 11.44
N GLY A 268 -3.19 6.43 10.53
CA GLY A 268 -2.59 5.09 10.61
C GLY A 268 -1.08 5.13 10.43
N ALA A 269 -0.57 5.92 9.48
CA ALA A 269 0.86 6.14 9.32
C ALA A 269 1.47 6.80 10.56
N ALA A 270 0.80 7.81 11.13
CA ALA A 270 1.22 8.45 12.39
C ALA A 270 1.23 7.45 13.56
N ALA A 271 0.21 6.60 13.69
CA ALA A 271 0.18 5.53 14.69
C ALA A 271 1.33 4.52 14.50
N GLY A 272 1.68 4.20 13.25
CA GLY A 272 2.83 3.34 12.93
C GLY A 272 4.18 3.98 13.31
N VAL A 273 4.35 5.28 13.06
CA VAL A 273 5.52 6.05 13.52
C VAL A 273 5.60 6.06 15.05
N ALA A 274 4.48 6.33 15.72
CA ALA A 274 4.41 6.35 17.18
C ALA A 274 4.75 4.99 17.78
N ALA A 275 4.27 3.89 17.19
CA ALA A 275 4.58 2.54 17.62
C ALA A 275 6.05 2.17 17.38
N ALA A 276 6.64 2.62 16.27
CA ALA A 276 8.01 2.29 15.88
C ALA A 276 9.05 3.01 16.76
N PHE A 277 8.82 4.31 16.98
CA PHE A 277 9.83 5.18 17.60
C PHE A 277 9.47 5.66 19.00
N GLY A 278 8.27 5.35 19.50
CA GLY A 278 7.76 5.95 20.74
C GLY A 278 7.57 7.47 20.63
N ALA A 279 7.40 7.98 19.41
CA ALA A 279 7.34 9.41 19.08
C ALA A 279 5.96 9.76 18.47
N PRO A 280 4.96 10.12 19.29
CA PRO A 280 3.61 10.41 18.80
C PRO A 280 3.42 11.84 18.24
N VAL A 281 4.36 12.75 18.50
CA VAL A 281 4.36 14.16 18.03
C VAL A 281 5.24 14.29 16.80
#